data_AF-A0A382NI69-F1
#
_entry.id   AF-A0A382NI69-F1
#
_cell.length_a   1.000
_cell.length_b   1.000
_cell.length_c   1.000
_cell.angle_alpha   90.00
_cell.angle_beta   90.00
_cell.angle_gamma   90.00
#
_symmetry.space_group_name_H-M   'P 1'
#
loop_
_entity.id
_entity.type
_entity.pdbx_description
1 polymer ?
#
loop_
_entity_poly.entity_id
_entity_poly.type
_entity_poly.pdbx_seq_one_letter_code
_entity_poly.pdbx_strand_id
1 'polypeptide(L)'
;RGSVAFPPSDCSVVDSLPYVRRLYGCAKSCKNYLERVQDTLCISTNVARKKHWRNELSPGDIVIVRCSIQNDSQNRFKPRPAIILAFGNNRREVVVVPMSSRSGYVVGTYIDPTDDNGLDEQGIALILDRQSRSIREIIDKEGFLSKSVFKRVLRDCNM
;
A
#
# COMPACT_ATOMS: atom_id res chain seq x y z
N ARG A 1 20.89 1.86 46.72
CA ARG A 1 21.80 2.87 46.12
C ARG A 1 23.16 2.21 45.95
N GLY A 2 23.60 2.00 44.72
CA GLY A 2 24.88 1.34 44.43
C GLY A 2 25.04 1.15 42.94
N SER A 3 25.45 2.21 42.24
CA SER A 3 25.86 2.18 40.84
C SER A 3 27.33 1.78 40.77
N VAL A 4 27.66 0.75 39.99
CA VAL A 4 29.04 0.37 39.69
C VAL A 4 29.32 0.72 38.23
N ALA A 5 30.26 1.64 38.04
CA ALA A 5 30.74 2.09 36.74
C ALA A 5 31.83 1.13 36.22
N PHE A 6 31.76 0.80 34.92
CA PHE A 6 32.83 0.10 34.20
C PHE A 6 33.80 1.13 33.60
N PRO A 7 35.13 0.91 33.67
CA PRO A 7 36.11 1.76 32.99
C PRO A 7 36.20 1.41 31.49
N PRO A 8 36.70 2.33 30.64
CA PRO A 8 36.91 2.07 29.23
C PRO A 8 38.21 1.27 29.03
N SER A 9 38.21 0.33 28.11
CA SER A 9 39.43 -0.38 27.71
C SER A 9 39.65 -0.17 26.22
N ASP A 10 40.55 0.76 25.92
CA ASP A 10 41.26 0.86 24.66
C ASP A 10 41.92 -0.48 24.32
N CYS A 11 41.75 -0.95 23.09
CA CYS A 11 42.55 -2.04 22.52
C CYS A 11 42.95 -1.64 21.09
N SER A 12 44.08 -0.93 21.01
CA SER A 12 44.91 -0.79 19.84
C SER A 12 45.53 -2.14 19.44
N VAL A 13 45.19 -2.60 18.23
CA VAL A 13 46.02 -3.29 17.21
C VAL A 13 47.40 -3.82 17.65
N VAL A 14 47.71 -5.11 17.44
CA VAL A 14 48.63 -5.61 16.38
C VAL A 14 48.49 -7.13 16.19
N ASP A 15 48.45 -7.49 14.90
CA ASP A 15 48.54 -8.78 14.24
C ASP A 15 49.55 -9.80 14.78
N SER A 16 49.13 -11.06 14.84
CA SER A 16 49.92 -12.19 14.32
C SER A 16 49.05 -13.45 14.32
N LEU A 17 48.69 -13.96 13.12
CA LEU A 17 48.52 -15.38 12.79
C LEU A 17 47.89 -15.52 11.38
N PRO A 18 48.56 -16.17 10.41
CA PRO A 18 48.05 -16.33 9.04
C PRO A 18 46.83 -17.26 8.92
N TYR A 19 46.35 -17.83 10.02
CA TYR A 19 45.20 -18.73 10.06
C TYR A 19 43.85 -18.00 10.09
N VAL A 20 43.83 -16.74 10.55
CA VAL A 20 42.59 -15.98 10.74
C VAL A 20 42.07 -15.39 9.42
N ARG A 21 42.94 -15.07 8.45
CA ARG A 21 42.52 -14.51 7.15
C ARG A 21 41.69 -15.46 6.27
N ARG A 22 41.80 -16.78 6.46
CA ARG A 22 40.97 -17.76 5.72
C ARG A 22 39.54 -17.86 6.22
N LEU A 23 39.32 -17.68 7.52
CA LEU A 23 37.97 -17.71 8.12
C LEU A 23 37.20 -16.42 7.88
N TYR A 24 37.88 -15.26 7.88
CA TYR A 24 37.23 -13.97 7.61
C TYR A 24 36.83 -13.75 6.14
N GLY A 25 37.54 -14.36 5.18
CA GLY A 25 37.12 -14.36 3.77
C GLY A 25 35.84 -15.16 3.52
N CYS A 26 35.70 -16.30 4.21
CA CYS A 26 34.51 -17.15 4.13
C CYS A 26 33.30 -16.50 4.82
N ALA A 27 33.51 -15.86 5.97
CA ALA A 27 32.43 -15.16 6.70
C ALA A 27 31.87 -13.94 5.94
N LYS A 28 32.71 -13.16 5.23
CA LYS A 28 32.24 -12.06 4.38
C LYS A 28 31.46 -12.54 3.15
N SER A 29 31.91 -13.64 2.54
CA SER A 29 31.21 -14.24 1.39
C SER A 29 29.84 -14.81 1.79
N CYS A 30 29.77 -15.48 2.95
CA CYS A 30 28.51 -15.97 3.50
C CYS A 30 27.56 -14.83 3.92
N LYS A 31 28.05 -13.72 4.48
CA LYS A 31 27.22 -12.54 4.78
C LYS A 31 26.59 -11.94 3.51
N ASN A 32 27.39 -11.73 2.46
CA ASN A 32 26.88 -11.21 1.19
C ASN A 32 25.91 -12.18 0.51
N TYR A 33 26.10 -13.49 0.67
CA TYR A 33 25.17 -14.50 0.16
C TYR A 33 23.87 -14.51 0.97
N LEU A 34 23.93 -14.43 2.30
CA LEU A 34 22.76 -14.36 3.17
C LEU A 34 21.95 -13.07 2.95
N GLU A 35 22.60 -11.92 2.80
CA GLU A 35 21.93 -10.66 2.47
C GLU A 35 21.24 -10.73 1.10
N ARG A 36 21.92 -11.26 0.07
CA ARG A 36 21.29 -11.46 -1.25
C ARG A 36 20.14 -12.44 -1.22
N VAL A 37 20.25 -13.53 -0.47
CA VAL A 37 19.17 -14.52 -0.32
C VAL A 37 18.00 -13.91 0.46
N GLN A 38 18.26 -13.12 1.51
CA GLN A 38 17.23 -12.37 2.23
C GLN A 38 16.55 -11.35 1.33
N ASP A 39 17.29 -10.58 0.54
CA ASP A 39 16.73 -9.62 -0.42
C ASP A 39 15.87 -10.33 -1.47
N THR A 40 16.33 -11.47 -1.99
CA THR A 40 15.59 -12.24 -3.00
C THR A 40 14.32 -12.86 -2.41
N LEU A 41 14.38 -13.37 -1.17
CA LEU A 41 13.21 -13.86 -0.42
C LEU A 41 12.24 -12.74 -0.07
N CYS A 42 12.74 -11.57 0.31
CA CYS A 42 11.94 -10.40 0.65
C CYS A 42 11.23 -9.85 -0.60
N ILE A 43 11.92 -9.81 -1.75
CA ILE A 43 11.32 -9.46 -3.04
C ILE A 43 10.27 -10.51 -3.44
N SER A 44 10.60 -11.80 -3.35
CA SER A 44 9.68 -12.90 -3.70
C SER A 44 8.40 -12.90 -2.85
N THR A 45 8.55 -12.74 -1.53
CA THR A 45 7.40 -12.67 -0.60
C THR A 45 6.58 -11.41 -0.80
N ASN A 46 7.20 -10.26 -1.10
CA ASN A 46 6.48 -9.04 -1.43
C ASN A 46 5.73 -9.14 -2.78
N VAL A 47 6.31 -9.79 -3.79
CA VAL A 47 5.66 -10.03 -5.08
C VAL A 47 4.50 -11.03 -4.92
N ALA A 48 4.68 -12.09 -4.13
CA ALA A 48 3.63 -13.06 -3.82
C ALA A 48 2.48 -12.42 -3.03
N ARG A 49 2.78 -11.62 -2.00
CA ARG A 49 1.78 -10.85 -1.23
C ARG A 49 1.05 -9.84 -2.10
N LYS A 50 1.76 -9.11 -2.97
CA LYS A 50 1.14 -8.16 -3.92
C LYS A 50 0.19 -8.83 -4.91
N LYS A 51 0.43 -10.10 -5.24
CA LYS A 51 -0.43 -10.86 -6.14
C LYS A 51 -1.64 -11.47 -5.40
N HIS A 52 -1.51 -11.74 -4.10
CA HIS A 52 -2.55 -12.39 -3.30
C HIS A 52 -3.75 -11.47 -3.04
N TRP A 53 -3.52 -10.22 -2.59
CA TRP A 53 -4.62 -9.32 -2.24
C TRP A 53 -5.48 -8.93 -3.45
N ARG A 54 -4.89 -8.91 -4.66
CA ARG A 54 -5.64 -8.62 -5.91
C ARG A 54 -6.71 -9.66 -6.21
N ASN A 55 -6.57 -10.89 -5.73
CA ASN A 55 -7.58 -11.94 -5.86
C ASN A 55 -8.68 -11.85 -4.79
N GLU A 56 -8.45 -11.08 -3.72
CA GLU A 56 -9.35 -10.89 -2.59
C GLU A 56 -10.18 -9.59 -2.68
N LEU A 57 -9.95 -8.79 -3.72
CA LEU A 57 -10.69 -7.56 -3.94
C LEU A 57 -12.19 -7.84 -4.10
N SER A 58 -12.98 -7.01 -3.44
CA SER A 58 -14.44 -7.10 -3.38
C SER A 58 -15.09 -5.74 -3.57
N PRO A 59 -16.36 -5.68 -4.04
CA PRO A 59 -17.11 -4.43 -4.06
C PRO A 59 -17.23 -3.84 -2.65
N GLY A 60 -17.02 -2.54 -2.53
CA GLY A 60 -16.95 -1.81 -1.26
C GLY A 60 -15.53 -1.65 -0.71
N ASP A 61 -14.53 -2.34 -1.27
CA ASP A 61 -13.13 -2.11 -0.91
C ASP A 61 -12.69 -0.70 -1.34
N ILE A 62 -11.89 -0.07 -0.49
CA ILE A 62 -11.17 1.17 -0.78
C ILE A 62 -9.76 0.80 -1.23
N VAL A 63 -9.37 1.33 -2.38
CA VAL A 63 -8.11 1.00 -3.03
C VAL A 63 -7.42 2.25 -3.55
N ILE A 64 -6.09 2.23 -3.63
CA ILE A 64 -5.34 3.25 -4.36
C ILE A 64 -5.25 2.83 -5.82
N VAL A 65 -5.75 3.67 -6.72
CA VAL A 65 -5.77 3.42 -8.17
C VAL A 65 -5.34 4.67 -8.92
N ARG A 66 -4.72 4.51 -10.09
CA ARG A 66 -4.46 5.63 -11.00
C ARG A 66 -5.74 6.00 -11.75
N CYS A 67 -6.31 7.16 -11.43
CA CYS A 67 -7.52 7.64 -12.09
C CYS A 67 -7.44 9.14 -12.39
N SER A 68 -8.31 9.61 -13.28
CA SER A 68 -8.52 11.03 -13.56
C SER A 68 -9.75 11.53 -12.83
N ILE A 69 -9.80 12.82 -12.50
CA ILE A 69 -11.01 13.50 -12.00
C ILE A 69 -11.27 14.65 -12.97
N GLN A 70 -12.52 14.88 -13.37
CA GLN A 70 -12.86 15.87 -14.41
C GLN A 70 -12.32 17.28 -14.11
N ASN A 71 -12.30 17.67 -12.83
CA ASN A 71 -11.83 18.98 -12.36
C ASN A 71 -10.33 19.04 -12.02
N ASP A 72 -9.55 18.01 -12.33
CA ASP A 72 -8.10 17.97 -12.07
C ASP A 72 -7.29 17.83 -13.37
N SER A 73 -7.30 18.91 -14.16
CA SER A 73 -6.67 18.97 -15.49
C SER A 73 -5.15 18.84 -15.44
N GLN A 74 -4.51 19.23 -14.35
CA GLN A 74 -3.05 19.18 -14.19
C GLN A 74 -2.53 17.81 -13.75
N ASN A 75 -3.40 16.91 -13.25
CA ASN A 75 -2.99 15.64 -12.66
C ASN A 75 -3.84 14.45 -13.11
N ARG A 76 -4.04 14.34 -14.42
CA ARG A 76 -4.66 13.15 -15.01
C ARG A 76 -3.81 11.92 -14.65
N PHE A 77 -4.42 10.90 -14.02
CA PHE A 77 -3.82 9.61 -13.65
C PHE A 77 -2.89 9.57 -12.44
N LYS A 78 -3.03 10.50 -11.49
CA LYS A 78 -2.38 10.33 -10.19
C LYS A 78 -2.98 9.15 -9.41
N PRO A 79 -2.16 8.45 -8.59
CA PRO A 79 -2.66 7.54 -7.57
C PRO A 79 -3.63 8.26 -6.63
N ARG A 80 -4.82 7.70 -6.45
CA ARG A 80 -5.86 8.25 -5.58
C ARG A 80 -6.66 7.13 -4.92
N PRO A 81 -7.19 7.35 -3.71
CA PRO A 81 -8.18 6.45 -3.15
C PRO A 81 -9.42 6.40 -4.04
N ALA A 82 -10.00 5.21 -4.17
CA ALA A 82 -11.21 4.96 -4.92
C ALA A 82 -11.95 3.76 -4.33
N ILE A 83 -13.27 3.72 -4.51
CA ILE A 83 -14.14 2.64 -4.03
C ILE A 83 -14.44 1.72 -5.21
N ILE A 84 -14.27 0.42 -5.03
CA ILE A 84 -14.70 -0.58 -6.02
C ILE A 84 -16.23 -0.73 -5.96
N LEU A 85 -16.91 -0.45 -7.07
CA LEU A 85 -18.36 -0.65 -7.18
C LEU A 85 -18.72 -2.04 -7.69
N ALA A 86 -17.99 -2.52 -8.68
CA ALA A 86 -18.27 -3.78 -9.37
C ALA A 86 -17.04 -4.31 -10.11
N PHE A 87 -17.08 -5.59 -10.46
CA PHE A 87 -16.11 -6.23 -11.34
C PHE A 87 -16.74 -6.44 -12.71
N GLY A 88 -15.94 -6.27 -13.78
CA GLY A 88 -16.34 -6.70 -15.12
C GLY A 88 -16.37 -8.23 -15.24
N ASN A 89 -16.99 -8.74 -16.31
CA ASN A 89 -17.27 -10.17 -16.53
C ASN A 89 -16.06 -11.11 -16.36
N ASN A 90 -14.84 -10.62 -16.64
CA ASN A 90 -13.61 -11.41 -16.56
C ASN A 90 -12.73 -11.08 -15.33
N ARG A 91 -13.22 -10.27 -14.38
CA ARG A 91 -12.48 -9.72 -13.22
C ARG A 91 -11.13 -9.04 -13.55
N ARG A 92 -10.88 -8.73 -14.83
CA ARG A 92 -9.70 -7.98 -15.29
C ARG A 92 -9.90 -6.47 -15.20
N GLU A 93 -11.15 -6.05 -15.10
CA GLU A 93 -11.58 -4.67 -14.98
C GLU A 93 -12.47 -4.52 -13.75
N VAL A 94 -12.37 -3.33 -13.15
CA VAL A 94 -13.17 -2.90 -12.03
C VAL A 94 -13.80 -1.56 -12.36
N VAL A 95 -15.05 -1.38 -11.94
CA VAL A 95 -15.69 -0.07 -11.93
C VAL A 95 -15.39 0.57 -10.60
N VAL A 96 -14.77 1.75 -10.62
CA VAL A 96 -14.35 2.48 -9.42
C VAL A 96 -14.93 3.88 -9.40
N VAL A 97 -15.10 4.41 -8.19
CA VAL A 97 -15.43 5.82 -7.94
C VAL A 97 -14.26 6.45 -7.20
N PRO A 98 -13.57 7.45 -7.79
CA PRO A 98 -12.51 8.18 -7.12
C PRO A 98 -13.01 8.87 -5.86
N MET A 99 -12.12 9.00 -4.88
CA MET A 99 -12.36 9.75 -3.65
C MET A 99 -11.49 11.00 -3.58
N SER A 100 -11.97 12.01 -2.86
CA SER A 100 -11.21 13.20 -2.50
C SER A 100 -11.55 13.63 -1.09
N SER A 101 -10.58 14.18 -0.36
CA SER A 101 -10.81 14.84 0.93
C SER A 101 -11.06 16.35 0.81
N ARG A 102 -10.94 16.93 -0.39
CA ARG A 102 -11.18 18.36 -0.60
C ARG A 102 -12.66 18.68 -0.53
N SER A 103 -13.03 19.59 0.35
CA SER A 103 -14.34 20.24 0.35
C SER A 103 -14.53 21.07 -0.94
N GLY A 104 -15.73 21.08 -1.52
CA GLY A 104 -16.07 21.90 -2.68
C GLY A 104 -16.64 21.14 -3.88
N TYR A 105 -16.69 19.80 -3.81
CA TYR A 105 -17.45 19.01 -4.78
C TYR A 105 -18.94 19.07 -4.44
N VAL A 106 -19.75 19.51 -5.42
CA VAL A 106 -21.21 19.72 -5.26
C VAL A 106 -21.97 18.39 -5.25
N VAL A 107 -21.42 17.35 -5.87
CA VAL A 107 -22.08 16.05 -6.03
C VAL A 107 -21.13 14.95 -5.56
N GLY A 108 -21.42 14.38 -4.40
CA GLY A 108 -20.65 13.27 -3.84
C GLY A 108 -21.25 12.72 -2.56
N THR A 109 -20.89 11.48 -2.21
CA THR A 109 -21.28 10.85 -0.95
C THR A 109 -20.16 11.07 0.08
N TYR A 110 -20.48 11.70 1.21
CA TYR A 110 -19.54 11.87 2.31
C TYR A 110 -19.35 10.57 3.10
N ILE A 111 -18.10 10.27 3.42
CA ILE A 111 -17.67 9.06 4.11
C ILE A 111 -16.78 9.49 5.27
N ASP A 112 -17.25 9.22 6.48
CA ASP A 112 -16.50 9.51 7.70
C ASP A 112 -15.33 8.52 7.87
N PRO A 113 -14.21 8.96 8.47
CA PRO A 113 -13.07 8.10 8.72
C PRO A 113 -13.42 7.05 9.78
N THR A 114 -12.96 5.82 9.56
CA THR A 114 -13.12 4.69 10.48
C THR A 114 -11.92 3.76 10.38
N ASP A 115 -11.60 3.03 11.44
CA ASP A 115 -10.46 2.08 11.45
C ASP A 115 -10.53 1.06 10.29
N ASP A 116 -11.73 0.62 9.90
CA ASP A 116 -11.96 -0.35 8.83
C ASP A 116 -11.71 0.20 7.40
N ASN A 117 -11.90 1.50 7.22
CA ASN A 117 -11.86 2.13 5.89
C ASN A 117 -10.50 2.78 5.58
N GLY A 118 -9.61 2.88 6.57
CA GLY A 118 -8.25 3.38 6.39
C GLY A 118 -8.16 4.86 5.99
N LEU A 119 -9.22 5.64 6.24
CA LEU A 119 -9.22 7.07 5.95
C LEU A 119 -8.75 7.85 7.19
N ASP A 120 -7.78 8.76 7.00
CA ASP A 120 -7.33 9.67 8.07
C ASP A 120 -8.28 10.86 8.28
N GLU A 121 -9.02 11.23 7.24
CA GLU A 121 -9.92 12.37 7.20
C GLU A 121 -11.21 12.05 6.43
N GLN A 122 -12.21 12.92 6.54
CA GLN A 122 -13.49 12.72 5.84
C GLN A 122 -13.27 12.69 4.32
N GLY A 123 -13.71 11.62 3.69
CA GLY A 123 -13.64 11.42 2.25
C GLY A 123 -14.97 11.76 1.56
N ILE A 124 -14.87 12.12 0.29
CA ILE A 124 -16.02 12.34 -0.61
C ILE A 124 -15.85 11.39 -1.79
N ALA A 125 -16.82 10.50 -2.00
CA ALA A 125 -16.92 9.69 -3.20
C ALA A 125 -17.43 10.56 -4.36
N LEU A 126 -16.63 10.71 -5.41
CA LEU A 126 -16.93 11.57 -6.56
C LEU A 126 -17.78 10.82 -7.59
N ILE A 127 -19.08 10.74 -7.30
CA ILE A 127 -20.05 9.88 -8.00
C ILE A 127 -20.05 10.09 -9.52
N LEU A 128 -19.91 11.34 -9.98
CA LEU A 128 -19.90 11.69 -11.40
C LEU A 128 -18.61 11.28 -12.14
N ASP A 129 -17.55 10.98 -11.39
CA ASP A 129 -16.24 10.59 -11.93
C ASP A 129 -16.06 9.05 -11.99
N ARG A 130 -17.16 8.29 -11.96
CA ARG A 130 -17.12 6.82 -12.07
C ARG A 130 -16.40 6.36 -13.35
N GLN A 131 -15.47 5.42 -13.22
CA GLN A 131 -14.62 4.97 -14.31
C GLN A 131 -14.39 3.45 -14.28
N SER A 132 -14.23 2.84 -15.45
CA SER A 132 -13.67 1.49 -15.58
C SER A 132 -12.14 1.57 -15.57
N ARG A 133 -11.49 0.68 -14.82
CA ARG A 133 -10.04 0.60 -14.69
C ARG A 133 -9.58 -0.84 -14.73
N SER A 134 -8.39 -1.08 -15.29
CA SER A 134 -7.78 -2.40 -15.17
C SER A 134 -7.43 -2.68 -13.72
N ILE A 135 -7.68 -3.91 -13.24
CA ILE A 135 -7.24 -4.36 -11.92
C ILE A 135 -5.72 -4.21 -11.72
N ARG A 136 -4.96 -4.14 -12.82
CA ARG A 136 -3.51 -3.93 -12.81
C ARG A 136 -3.11 -2.52 -12.39
N GLU A 137 -3.99 -1.54 -12.60
CA GLU A 137 -3.79 -0.13 -12.21
C GLU A 137 -4.02 0.12 -10.72
N ILE A 138 -4.57 -0.86 -10.00
CA ILE A 138 -4.73 -0.81 -8.56
C ILE A 138 -3.38 -1.06 -7.90
N ILE A 139 -2.93 -0.11 -7.11
CA ILE A 139 -1.62 -0.09 -6.47
C ILE A 139 -1.69 -0.80 -5.12
N ASP A 140 -2.72 -0.51 -4.32
CA ASP A 140 -2.88 -1.06 -2.99
C ASP A 140 -4.35 -1.12 -2.55
N LYS A 141 -4.63 -1.86 -1.47
CA LYS A 141 -5.91 -1.90 -0.76
C LYS A 141 -5.75 -1.23 0.59
N GLU A 142 -6.51 -0.18 0.84
CA GLU A 142 -6.45 0.60 2.08
C GLU A 142 -7.44 0.10 3.13
N GLY A 143 -8.63 -0.32 2.70
CA GLY A 143 -9.69 -0.71 3.63
C GLY A 143 -10.97 -1.13 2.93
N PHE A 144 -12.08 -1.08 3.65
CA PHE A 144 -13.39 -1.39 3.11
C PHE A 144 -14.49 -0.52 3.72
N LEU A 145 -15.55 -0.31 2.96
CA LEU A 145 -16.75 0.36 3.44
C LEU A 145 -17.68 -0.62 4.14
N SER A 146 -18.28 -0.17 5.23
CA SER A 146 -19.41 -0.87 5.83
C SER A 146 -20.56 -0.99 4.83
N LYS A 147 -21.35 -2.07 4.96
CA LYS A 147 -22.44 -2.39 4.02
C LYS A 147 -23.46 -1.26 3.86
N SER A 148 -23.76 -0.53 4.94
CA SER A 148 -24.69 0.61 4.91
C SER A 148 -24.13 1.77 4.10
N VAL A 149 -22.86 2.12 4.28
CA VAL A 149 -22.19 3.20 3.55
C VAL A 149 -22.06 2.85 2.08
N PHE A 150 -21.61 1.63 1.77
CA PHE A 150 -21.48 1.17 0.39
C PHE A 150 -22.82 1.20 -0.37
N LYS A 151 -23.93 0.81 0.28
CA LYS A 151 -25.28 0.92 -0.31
C LYS A 151 -25.68 2.36 -0.62
N ARG A 152 -25.28 3.34 0.21
CA ARG A 152 -25.53 4.76 -0.07
C ARG A 152 -24.76 5.20 -1.32
N VAL A 153 -23.47 4.88 -1.40
CA VAL A 153 -22.64 5.17 -2.59
C VAL A 153 -23.23 4.55 -3.85
N LEU A 154 -23.67 3.29 -3.81
CA LEU A 154 -24.29 2.63 -4.96
C LEU A 154 -25.62 3.26 -5.39
N ARG A 155 -26.43 3.72 -4.42
CA ARG A 155 -27.67 4.44 -4.72
C ARG A 155 -27.34 5.73 -5.46
N ASP A 156 -26.39 6.50 -4.94
CA ASP A 156 -26.05 7.79 -5.50
C ASP A 156 -25.42 7.65 -6.91
N CYS A 157 -24.65 6.58 -7.15
CA CYS A 157 -24.09 6.24 -8.47
C CYS A 157 -25.10 5.84 -9.56
N ASN A 158 -26.34 5.52 -9.19
CA ASN A 158 -27.38 5.07 -10.11
C ASN A 158 -28.55 6.06 -10.22
N MET A 159 -28.39 7.27 -9.65
CA MET A 159 -29.29 8.40 -9.87
C MET A 159 -28.99 9.05 -11.23
#